data_AF-A0A2E3FK20-F1
#
_entry.id   AF-A0A2E3FK20-F1
#
_cell.length_a   1.000
_cell.length_b   1.000
_cell.length_c   1.000
_cell.angle_alpha   90.00
_cell.angle_beta   90.00
_cell.angle_gamma   90.00
#
_symmetry.space_group_name_H-M   'P 1'
#
loop_
_entity.id
_entity.type
_entity.pdbx_description
1 polymer ?
#
loop_
_entity_poly.entity_id
_entity_poly.type
_entity_poly.pdbx_seq_one_letter_code
_entity_poly.pdbx_strand_id
1 'polypeptide(L)'
;FTGNQTLRFDKTLTGLDLDSGQVERALLRRLEWAIGRLDVNRIKHILPAVGMNIASCTKGARETSDVAAFPGRIAIVNGKLRHHETPAFGVSNHLASILIQAHTMNEAKTSIINLKPLTSDDSVNVRKIKQICDDLGYSFATCKKGKLVGSHSKIDLILDEGGYGWEPSLYILAHNPLELIDRTHQIAGHLGGVMNAV
;
A
#
# COMPACT_ATOMS: atom_id res chain seq x y z
N PHE A 1 -53.41 -11.89 -12.41
CA PHE A 1 -52.51 -10.95 -13.12
C PHE A 1 -53.21 -9.60 -13.08
N THR A 2 -52.74 -8.57 -12.40
CA THR A 2 -51.44 -7.88 -12.61
C THR A 2 -51.04 -7.14 -11.33
N GLY A 3 -49.85 -7.45 -10.81
CA GLY A 3 -49.30 -6.79 -9.63
C GLY A 3 -48.82 -5.38 -9.95
N ASN A 4 -49.25 -4.42 -9.13
CA ASN A 4 -48.73 -3.06 -9.11
C ASN A 4 -47.32 -3.10 -8.50
N GLN A 5 -46.30 -3.25 -9.35
CA GLN A 5 -44.92 -3.00 -8.93
C GLN A 5 -44.69 -1.50 -8.93
N THR A 6 -44.80 -0.89 -7.76
CA THR A 6 -44.31 0.46 -7.51
C THR A 6 -42.79 0.44 -7.67
N LEU A 7 -42.31 0.82 -8.86
CA LEU A 7 -40.91 1.18 -9.08
C LEU A 7 -40.58 2.34 -8.15
N ARG A 8 -39.99 2.04 -6.99
CA ARG A 8 -39.31 3.04 -6.16
C ARG A 8 -38.06 3.44 -6.92
N PHE A 9 -38.17 4.49 -7.74
CA PHE A 9 -37.02 5.23 -8.22
C PHE A 9 -36.37 5.90 -7.02
N ASP A 10 -35.30 5.27 -6.54
CA ASP A 10 -34.46 5.84 -5.49
C ASP A 10 -33.86 7.15 -6.02
N LYS A 11 -34.32 8.26 -5.45
CA LYS A 11 -34.30 9.59 -6.10
C LYS A 11 -33.00 10.36 -5.89
N THR A 12 -31.91 9.70 -5.51
CA THR A 12 -30.65 10.37 -5.16
C THR A 12 -29.40 9.67 -5.69
N LEU A 13 -29.49 8.89 -6.76
CA LEU A 13 -28.27 8.46 -7.47
C LEU A 13 -27.84 9.59 -8.42
N THR A 14 -27.00 10.50 -7.92
CA THR A 14 -26.54 11.63 -8.73
C THR A 14 -25.45 11.18 -9.72
N GLY A 15 -25.19 11.96 -10.78
CA GLY A 15 -24.09 11.67 -11.70
C GLY A 15 -22.72 11.59 -11.00
N LEU A 16 -22.55 12.33 -9.90
CA LEU A 16 -21.34 12.30 -9.07
C LEU A 16 -21.17 10.97 -8.33
N ASP A 17 -22.26 10.36 -7.84
CA ASP A 17 -22.23 9.06 -7.16
C ASP A 17 -21.95 7.91 -8.14
N LEU A 18 -22.37 8.07 -9.39
CA LEU A 18 -22.04 7.13 -10.47
C LEU A 18 -20.55 7.21 -10.83
N ASP A 19 -20.00 8.43 -10.92
CA ASP A 19 -18.59 8.65 -11.24
C ASP A 19 -17.66 8.17 -10.10
N SER A 20 -18.00 8.47 -8.84
CA SER A 20 -17.25 7.99 -7.68
C SER A 20 -17.24 6.46 -7.63
N GLY A 21 -18.40 5.81 -7.80
CA GLY A 21 -18.50 4.36 -7.84
C GLY A 21 -17.72 3.72 -9.01
N GLN A 22 -17.60 4.40 -10.16
CA GLN A 22 -16.76 3.93 -11.27
C GLN A 22 -15.27 4.06 -10.95
N VAL A 23 -14.84 5.16 -10.34
CA VAL A 23 -13.45 5.39 -9.93
C VAL A 23 -13.02 4.36 -8.89
N GLU A 24 -13.87 4.08 -7.91
CA GLU A 24 -13.65 3.07 -6.88
C GLU A 24 -13.49 1.67 -7.48
N ARG A 25 -14.44 1.24 -8.32
CA ARG A 25 -14.37 -0.07 -9.00
C ARG A 25 -13.12 -0.19 -9.87
N ALA A 26 -12.75 0.88 -10.58
CA ALA A 26 -11.53 0.91 -11.36
C ALA A 26 -10.27 0.79 -10.47
N LEU A 27 -10.27 1.40 -9.29
CA LEU A 27 -9.16 1.27 -8.33
C LEU A 27 -9.02 -0.17 -7.81
N LEU A 28 -10.14 -0.82 -7.43
CA LEU A 28 -10.13 -2.22 -6.98
C LEU A 28 -9.52 -3.14 -8.04
N ARG A 29 -9.95 -3.00 -9.30
CA ARG A 29 -9.42 -3.79 -10.43
C ARG A 29 -7.93 -3.53 -10.65
N ARG A 30 -7.47 -2.28 -10.52
CA ARG A 30 -6.05 -1.94 -10.65
C ARG A 30 -5.22 -2.55 -9.52
N LEU A 31 -5.73 -2.53 -8.29
CA LEU A 31 -5.06 -3.12 -7.13
C LEU A 31 -4.91 -4.64 -7.30
N GLU A 32 -5.99 -5.31 -7.74
CA GLU A 32 -6.00 -6.74 -8.03
C GLU A 32 -5.05 -7.12 -9.18
N TRP A 33 -5.02 -6.30 -10.24
CA TRP A 33 -4.09 -6.50 -11.35
C TRP A 33 -2.62 -6.24 -10.98
N ALA A 34 -2.38 -5.26 -10.10
CA ALA A 34 -1.05 -4.92 -9.61
C ALA A 34 -0.48 -6.03 -8.72
N ILE A 35 -1.25 -6.56 -7.76
CA ILE A 35 -0.73 -7.64 -6.91
C ILE A 35 -0.32 -8.88 -7.72
N GLY A 36 -1.03 -9.17 -8.82
CA GLY A 36 -0.70 -10.27 -9.74
C GLY A 36 0.66 -10.09 -10.46
N ARG A 37 1.23 -8.87 -10.47
CA ARG A 37 2.57 -8.59 -11.03
C ARG A 37 3.68 -8.66 -10.01
N LEU A 38 3.36 -8.73 -8.73
CA LEU A 38 4.37 -8.72 -7.68
C LEU A 38 5.11 -10.07 -7.66
N ASP A 39 6.31 -10.08 -8.24
CA ASP A 39 7.19 -11.25 -8.26
C ASP A 39 7.68 -11.61 -6.84
N VAL A 40 7.19 -12.74 -6.35
CA VAL A 40 7.53 -13.33 -5.06
C VAL A 40 9.03 -13.55 -4.89
N ASN A 41 9.72 -13.99 -5.95
CA ASN A 41 11.15 -14.33 -5.85
C ASN A 41 12.01 -13.11 -5.55
N ARG A 42 11.55 -11.93 -5.99
CA ARG A 42 12.22 -10.65 -5.75
C ARG A 42 11.99 -10.09 -4.37
N ILE A 43 10.94 -10.51 -3.65
CA ILE A 43 10.54 -9.88 -2.37
C ILE A 43 10.55 -10.83 -1.17
N LYS A 44 10.71 -12.14 -1.38
CA LYS A 44 10.61 -13.16 -0.32
C LYS A 44 11.50 -12.90 0.90
N HIS A 45 12.66 -12.25 0.71
CA HIS A 45 13.62 -11.93 1.77
C HIS A 45 13.22 -10.70 2.60
N ILE A 46 12.28 -9.90 2.13
CA ILE A 46 11.76 -8.68 2.80
C ILE A 46 10.28 -8.79 3.17
N LEU A 47 9.77 -10.02 3.34
CA LEU A 47 8.42 -10.22 3.82
C LEU A 47 8.33 -10.09 5.35
N PRO A 48 7.35 -9.33 5.88
CA PRO A 48 7.11 -9.23 7.32
C PRO A 48 6.60 -10.55 7.92
N ALA A 49 6.91 -10.82 9.19
CA ALA A 49 6.35 -11.98 9.90
C ALA A 49 4.84 -11.80 10.13
N VAL A 50 4.41 -10.56 10.39
CA VAL A 50 2.99 -10.18 10.42
C VAL A 50 2.33 -10.15 9.03
N GLY A 51 3.02 -10.49 7.94
CA GLY A 51 2.48 -10.47 6.59
C GLY A 51 2.46 -9.08 5.94
N MET A 52 2.29 -9.07 4.62
CA MET A 52 2.24 -7.84 3.82
C MET A 52 0.80 -7.52 3.40
N ASN A 53 0.54 -6.28 3.06
CA ASN A 53 -0.66 -5.84 2.38
C ASN A 53 -0.32 -4.66 1.45
N ILE A 54 -1.16 -4.45 0.45
CA ILE A 54 -1.13 -3.28 -0.42
C ILE A 54 -2.44 -2.53 -0.27
N ALA A 55 -2.35 -1.20 -0.29
CA ALA A 55 -3.53 -0.36 -0.24
C ALA A 55 -3.43 0.77 -1.27
N SER A 56 -4.57 1.27 -1.70
CA SER A 56 -4.65 2.47 -2.53
C SER A 56 -5.90 3.28 -2.26
N CYS A 57 -5.81 4.58 -2.45
CA CYS A 57 -6.92 5.51 -2.26
C CYS A 57 -7.21 6.29 -3.54
N THR A 58 -8.38 6.92 -3.58
CA THR A 58 -8.70 7.92 -4.58
C THR A 58 -8.04 9.25 -4.23
N LYS A 59 -7.90 10.13 -5.22
CA LYS A 59 -7.36 11.49 -4.97
C LYS A 59 -8.29 12.25 -4.03
N GLY A 60 -7.70 12.94 -3.06
CA GLY A 60 -8.46 13.72 -2.09
C GLY A 60 -8.99 12.88 -0.92
N ALA A 61 -8.63 11.59 -0.83
CA ALA A 61 -9.00 10.73 0.29
C ALA A 61 -8.54 11.33 1.63
N ARG A 62 -9.41 11.24 2.64
CA ARG A 62 -9.15 11.77 4.00
C ARG A 62 -9.47 10.79 5.10
N GLU A 63 -10.20 9.72 4.80
CA GLU A 63 -10.61 8.72 5.77
C GLU A 63 -10.16 7.33 5.36
N THR A 64 -10.07 6.41 6.32
CA THR A 64 -9.66 5.02 6.03
C THR A 64 -10.69 4.27 5.19
N SER A 65 -11.95 4.71 5.21
CA SER A 65 -13.03 4.27 4.32
C SER A 65 -12.74 4.54 2.85
N ASP A 66 -11.99 5.61 2.53
CA ASP A 66 -11.60 5.98 1.16
C ASP A 66 -10.43 5.14 0.62
N VAL A 67 -9.95 4.17 1.40
CA VAL A 67 -8.78 3.35 1.08
C VAL A 67 -9.21 1.92 0.77
N ALA A 68 -8.88 1.46 -0.43
CA ALA A 68 -8.99 0.07 -0.83
C ALA A 68 -7.76 -0.72 -0.40
N ALA A 69 -7.96 -1.91 0.16
CA ALA A 69 -6.90 -2.86 0.49
C ALA A 69 -7.43 -4.30 0.39
N PHE A 70 -6.57 -5.30 0.57
CA PHE A 70 -7.04 -6.67 0.74
C PHE A 70 -7.52 -6.91 2.17
N PRO A 71 -8.69 -7.53 2.39
CA PRO A 71 -9.09 -8.02 3.71
C PRO A 71 -8.05 -9.01 4.23
N GLY A 72 -7.60 -8.79 5.47
CA GLY A 72 -6.53 -9.59 6.06
C GLY A 72 -5.14 -9.26 5.51
N ARG A 73 -4.34 -10.28 5.23
CA ARG A 73 -2.94 -10.17 4.82
C ARG A 73 -2.69 -11.03 3.60
N ILE A 74 -1.74 -10.60 2.78
CA ILE A 74 -1.25 -11.33 1.63
C ILE A 74 -0.08 -12.17 2.11
N ALA A 75 -0.16 -13.48 1.89
CA ALA A 75 0.85 -14.46 2.30
C ALA A 75 1.41 -15.19 1.08
N ILE A 76 2.59 -15.80 1.23
CA ILE A 76 3.08 -16.77 0.24
C ILE A 76 2.56 -18.15 0.60
N VAL A 77 1.89 -18.81 -0.35
CA VAL A 77 1.55 -20.23 -0.27
C VAL A 77 2.02 -20.90 -1.55
N ASN A 78 2.90 -21.91 -1.42
CA ASN A 78 3.49 -22.66 -2.55
C ASN A 78 4.17 -21.76 -3.59
N GLY A 79 4.97 -20.78 -3.14
CA GLY A 79 5.73 -19.88 -4.00
C GLY A 79 4.87 -18.84 -4.75
N LYS A 80 3.58 -18.71 -4.42
CA LYS A 80 2.67 -17.72 -5.01
C LYS A 80 2.06 -16.84 -3.92
N LEU A 81 1.79 -15.58 -4.26
CA LEU A 81 0.99 -14.71 -3.40
C LEU A 81 -0.44 -15.25 -3.35
N ARG A 82 -0.98 -15.32 -2.13
CA ARG A 82 -2.37 -15.68 -1.88
C ARG A 82 -3.01 -14.66 -0.95
N HIS A 83 -4.21 -14.28 -1.34
CA HIS A 83 -5.16 -13.51 -0.57
C HIS A 83 -6.49 -14.28 -0.56
N HIS A 84 -7.23 -14.19 0.54
CA HIS A 84 -8.47 -14.97 0.71
C HIS A 84 -9.68 -14.32 0.03
N GLU A 85 -9.65 -13.00 -0.11
CA GLU A 85 -10.74 -12.19 -0.62
C GLU A 85 -10.22 -11.18 -1.63
N THR A 86 -11.15 -10.59 -2.40
CA THR A 86 -10.86 -9.49 -3.33
C THR A 86 -10.67 -8.18 -2.55
N PRO A 87 -9.99 -7.18 -3.12
CA PRO A 87 -9.79 -5.93 -2.41
C PRO A 87 -11.11 -5.16 -2.26
N ALA A 88 -11.22 -4.43 -1.16
CA ALA A 88 -12.39 -3.64 -0.82
C ALA A 88 -11.99 -2.37 -0.07
N PHE A 89 -12.87 -1.36 -0.09
CA PHE A 89 -12.69 -0.11 0.63
C PHE A 89 -12.95 -0.27 2.14
N GLY A 90 -12.19 0.42 2.98
CA GLY A 90 -12.39 0.46 4.43
C GLY A 90 -12.01 -0.81 5.19
N VAL A 91 -11.28 -1.76 4.57
CA VAL A 91 -10.99 -3.08 5.19
C VAL A 91 -9.64 -3.15 5.93
N SER A 92 -8.80 -2.12 5.84
CA SER A 92 -7.48 -2.08 6.49
C SER A 92 -7.32 -0.81 7.29
N ASN A 93 -7.21 -0.90 8.61
CA ASN A 93 -7.06 0.29 9.46
C ASN A 93 -5.62 0.81 9.49
N HIS A 94 -4.64 -0.08 9.73
CA HIS A 94 -3.25 0.32 9.93
C HIS A 94 -2.61 0.91 8.67
N LEU A 95 -2.68 0.16 7.57
CA LEU A 95 -2.05 0.57 6.31
C LEU A 95 -2.75 1.79 5.69
N ALA A 96 -4.09 1.84 5.79
CA ALA A 96 -4.86 3.01 5.34
C ALA A 96 -4.52 4.26 6.15
N SER A 97 -4.36 4.15 7.48
CA SER A 97 -3.99 5.29 8.31
C SER A 97 -2.66 5.92 7.89
N ILE A 98 -1.68 5.09 7.53
CA ILE A 98 -0.37 5.58 7.05
C ILE A 98 -0.50 6.19 5.65
N LEU A 99 -1.26 5.55 4.75
CA LEU A 99 -1.52 6.09 3.42
C LEU A 99 -2.20 7.47 3.49
N ILE A 100 -3.24 7.62 4.31
CA ILE A 100 -3.97 8.88 4.46
C ILE A 100 -3.06 9.98 5.01
N GLN A 101 -2.22 9.67 6.02
CA GLN A 101 -1.25 10.64 6.54
C GLN A 101 -0.27 11.10 5.45
N ALA A 102 0.29 10.17 4.67
CA ALA A 102 1.20 10.50 3.58
C ALA A 102 0.50 11.25 2.44
N HIS A 103 -0.72 10.83 2.07
CA HIS A 103 -1.54 11.45 1.02
C HIS A 103 -1.96 12.87 1.38
N THR A 104 -2.21 13.14 2.67
CA THR A 104 -2.53 14.49 3.15
C THR A 104 -1.35 15.45 3.00
N MET A 105 -0.11 14.94 3.12
CA MET A 105 1.10 15.73 2.88
C MET A 105 1.42 15.86 1.39
N ASN A 106 1.15 14.82 0.61
CA ASN A 106 1.36 14.79 -0.84
C ASN A 106 0.27 13.97 -1.53
N GLU A 107 -0.74 14.65 -2.08
CA GLU A 107 -1.89 14.01 -2.75
C GLU A 107 -1.52 13.18 -3.98
N ALA A 108 -0.28 13.32 -4.47
CA ALA A 108 0.20 12.48 -5.55
C ALA A 108 0.43 11.02 -5.07
N LYS A 109 0.62 10.77 -3.77
CA LYS A 109 0.83 9.43 -3.21
C LYS A 109 -0.49 8.76 -2.89
N THR A 110 -0.90 7.80 -3.72
CA THR A 110 -2.21 7.14 -3.64
C THR A 110 -2.09 5.64 -3.39
N SER A 111 -0.88 5.09 -3.36
CA SER A 111 -0.66 3.65 -3.19
C SER A 111 0.46 3.38 -2.19
N ILE A 112 0.30 2.35 -1.38
CA ILE A 112 1.24 1.94 -0.33
C ILE A 112 1.37 0.42 -0.24
N ILE A 113 2.54 -0.08 0.14
CA ILE A 113 2.79 -1.46 0.56
C ILE A 113 3.62 -1.46 1.84
N ASN A 114 3.39 -2.42 2.74
CA ASN A 114 4.24 -2.65 3.90
C ASN A 114 5.15 -3.87 3.70
N LEU A 115 6.43 -3.71 3.99
CA LEU A 115 7.46 -4.74 3.88
C LEU A 115 8.35 -4.73 5.13
N LYS A 116 9.19 -5.76 5.24
CA LYS A 116 10.18 -5.86 6.31
C LYS A 116 11.40 -5.01 5.94
N PRO A 117 11.85 -4.07 6.80
CA PRO A 117 13.07 -3.33 6.56
C PRO A 117 14.31 -4.23 6.70
N LEU A 118 15.45 -3.78 6.18
CA LEU A 118 16.73 -4.45 6.44
C LEU A 118 17.10 -4.30 7.91
N THR A 119 17.32 -5.42 8.59
CA THR A 119 17.72 -5.48 10.00
C THR A 119 19.12 -6.06 10.15
N SER A 120 19.91 -5.52 11.08
CA SER A 120 21.22 -6.00 11.51
C SER A 120 21.22 -6.05 13.05
N ASP A 121 21.61 -7.19 13.63
CA ASP A 121 21.65 -7.39 15.09
C ASP A 121 20.38 -6.93 15.82
N ASP A 122 19.21 -7.39 15.34
CA ASP A 122 17.86 -7.03 15.84
C ASP A 122 17.49 -5.53 15.79
N SER A 123 18.30 -4.72 15.11
CA SER A 123 18.04 -3.29 14.88
C SER A 123 17.82 -2.99 13.40
N VAL A 124 17.03 -1.97 13.08
CA VAL A 124 16.86 -1.55 11.68
C VAL A 124 18.12 -0.83 11.19
N ASN A 125 18.62 -1.23 10.02
CA ASN A 125 19.73 -0.55 9.37
C ASN A 125 19.26 0.71 8.64
N VAL A 126 18.93 1.76 9.42
CA VAL A 126 18.43 3.05 8.91
C VAL A 126 19.41 3.67 7.91
N ARG A 127 20.72 3.54 8.15
CA ARG A 127 21.76 4.09 7.27
C ARG A 127 21.68 3.49 5.88
N LYS A 128 21.53 2.16 5.78
CA LYS A 128 21.41 1.49 4.49
C LYS A 128 20.13 1.88 3.76
N ILE A 129 19.01 2.00 4.47
CA ILE A 129 17.73 2.42 3.86
C ILE A 129 17.84 3.84 3.31
N LYS A 130 18.46 4.77 4.04
CA LYS A 130 18.72 6.13 3.56
C LYS A 130 19.60 6.14 2.31
N GLN A 131 20.69 5.36 2.30
CA GLN A 131 21.54 5.22 1.13
C GLN A 131 20.75 4.75 -0.10
N ILE A 132 19.88 3.76 0.05
CA ILE A 132 19.03 3.27 -1.05
C ILE A 132 18.08 4.37 -1.54
N CYS A 133 17.54 5.18 -0.64
CA CYS A 133 16.71 6.31 -1.01
C CYS A 133 17.51 7.33 -1.83
N ASP A 134 18.73 7.66 -1.41
CA ASP A 134 19.61 8.59 -2.12
C ASP A 134 19.98 8.06 -3.51
N ASP A 135 20.37 6.78 -3.61
CA ASP A 135 20.73 6.11 -4.87
C ASP A 135 19.56 6.10 -5.89
N LEU A 136 18.33 5.97 -5.39
CA LEU A 136 17.10 5.95 -6.20
C LEU A 136 16.46 7.34 -6.39
N GLY A 137 16.98 8.38 -5.74
CA GLY A 137 16.38 9.72 -5.72
C GLY A 137 15.01 9.77 -5.02
N TYR A 138 14.78 8.89 -4.05
CA TYR A 138 13.55 8.81 -3.26
C TYR A 138 13.61 9.61 -1.98
N SER A 139 12.48 10.22 -1.62
CA SER A 139 12.36 10.97 -0.36
C SER A 139 12.02 10.02 0.80
N PHE A 140 12.71 10.19 1.93
CA PHE A 140 12.61 9.32 3.10
C PHE A 140 11.97 10.05 4.28
N ALA A 141 11.01 9.41 4.93
CA ALA A 141 10.43 9.84 6.20
C ALA A 141 10.48 8.71 7.24
N THR A 142 10.26 9.06 8.50
CA THR A 142 10.08 8.08 9.58
C THR A 142 8.70 8.21 10.21
N CYS A 143 8.22 7.11 10.78
CA CYS A 143 7.05 7.10 11.63
C CYS A 143 7.35 6.35 12.93
N LYS A 144 6.53 6.61 13.96
CA LYS A 144 6.60 5.89 15.24
C LYS A 144 5.24 5.28 15.52
N LYS A 145 5.17 3.95 15.55
CA LYS A 145 3.91 3.21 15.77
C LYS A 145 2.81 3.66 14.80
N GLY A 146 3.16 3.77 13.52
CA GLY A 146 2.25 4.21 12.46
C GLY A 146 1.92 5.71 12.39
N LYS A 147 2.52 6.57 13.24
CA LYS A 147 2.37 8.03 13.15
C LYS A 147 3.57 8.67 12.46
N LEU A 148 3.37 9.32 11.32
CA LEU A 148 4.42 10.03 10.60
C LEU A 148 5.02 11.14 11.47
N VAL A 149 6.33 11.30 11.40
CA VAL A 149 7.08 12.32 12.13
C VAL A 149 7.51 13.42 11.17
N GLY A 150 7.20 14.66 11.52
CA GLY A 150 7.56 15.85 10.74
C GLY A 150 6.57 16.18 9.62
N SER A 151 6.91 17.21 8.85
CA SER A 151 6.20 17.62 7.64
C SER A 151 7.12 17.49 6.45
N HIS A 152 6.61 16.94 5.35
CA HIS A 152 7.42 16.59 4.19
C HIS A 152 6.69 17.02 2.92
N SER A 153 7.39 17.73 2.02
CA SER A 153 6.85 18.12 0.71
C SER A 153 6.86 16.95 -0.29
N LYS A 154 7.72 15.96 -0.08
CA LYS A 154 7.81 14.72 -0.86
C LYS A 154 8.11 13.55 0.09
N ILE A 155 7.44 12.42 -0.13
CA ILE A 155 7.64 11.18 0.65
C ILE A 155 7.44 10.00 -0.27
N ASP A 156 8.46 9.17 -0.43
CA ASP A 156 8.43 7.97 -1.26
C ASP A 156 8.60 6.70 -0.41
N LEU A 157 9.35 6.79 0.69
CA LEU A 157 9.50 5.72 1.68
C LEU A 157 9.24 6.26 3.08
N ILE A 158 8.62 5.43 3.92
CA ILE A 158 8.44 5.70 5.35
C ILE A 158 8.98 4.49 6.12
N LEU A 159 9.82 4.75 7.12
CA LEU A 159 10.32 3.71 8.01
C LEU A 159 9.71 3.83 9.42
N ASP A 160 9.10 2.75 9.89
CA ASP A 160 8.85 2.52 11.31
C ASP A 160 9.97 1.62 11.84
N GLU A 161 10.84 2.17 12.69
CA GLU A 161 11.91 1.40 13.35
C GLU A 161 11.35 0.38 14.35
N GLY A 162 10.05 0.48 14.66
CA GLY A 162 9.39 -0.34 15.65
C GLY A 162 9.87 -0.08 17.07
N GLY A 163 9.71 -1.08 17.93
CA GLY A 163 10.07 -0.98 19.34
C GLY A 163 9.54 -2.16 20.13
N TYR A 164 9.58 -2.08 21.46
CA TYR A 164 9.10 -3.17 22.32
C TYR A 164 7.63 -3.53 21.99
N GLY A 165 7.42 -4.78 21.54
CA GLY A 165 6.11 -5.29 21.12
C GLY A 165 5.59 -4.75 19.77
N TRP A 166 6.42 -4.06 18.99
CA TRP A 166 6.06 -3.48 17.69
C TRP A 166 7.11 -3.84 16.63
N GLU A 167 6.70 -4.63 15.62
CA GLU A 167 7.60 -5.05 14.55
C GLU A 167 7.98 -3.83 13.67
N PRO A 168 9.27 -3.70 13.29
CA PRO A 168 9.68 -2.69 12.33
C PRO A 168 9.02 -2.89 10.96
N SER A 169 8.70 -1.80 10.27
CA SER A 169 8.05 -1.87 8.96
C SER A 169 8.56 -0.78 8.01
N LEU A 170 8.81 -1.16 6.77
CA LEU A 170 9.12 -0.25 5.67
C LEU A 170 7.88 -0.09 4.80
N TYR A 171 7.45 1.16 4.62
CA TYR A 171 6.36 1.50 3.72
C TYR A 171 6.91 2.13 2.45
N ILE A 172 6.46 1.65 1.30
CA ILE A 172 6.79 2.22 0.00
C ILE A 172 5.54 2.90 -0.54
N LEU A 173 5.67 4.13 -1.02
CA LEU A 173 4.60 4.94 -1.58
C LEU A 173 4.78 5.12 -3.09
N ALA A 174 3.66 5.21 -3.82
CA ALA A 174 3.63 5.44 -5.25
C ALA A 174 2.40 6.24 -5.68
N HIS A 175 2.36 6.66 -6.96
CA HIS A 175 1.25 7.43 -7.51
C HIS A 175 0.10 6.57 -8.03
N ASN A 176 0.32 5.26 -8.12
CA ASN A 176 -0.69 4.26 -8.49
C ASN A 176 -0.21 2.84 -8.12
N PRO A 177 -1.12 1.84 -8.13
CA PRO A 177 -0.79 0.47 -7.72
C PRO A 177 0.32 -0.19 -8.54
N LEU A 178 0.52 0.17 -9.80
CA LEU A 178 1.50 -0.48 -10.67
C LEU A 178 2.90 0.03 -10.45
N GLU A 179 3.05 1.35 -10.40
CA GLU A 179 4.30 1.98 -10.01
C GLU A 179 4.72 1.50 -8.62
N LEU A 180 3.77 1.23 -7.71
CA LEU A 180 4.06 0.64 -6.41
C LEU A 180 4.80 -0.69 -6.53
N ILE A 181 4.39 -1.56 -7.45
CA ILE A 181 5.06 -2.85 -7.68
C ILE A 181 6.45 -2.64 -8.24
N ASP A 182 6.60 -1.76 -9.22
CA ASP A 182 7.90 -1.46 -9.84
C ASP A 182 8.89 -0.91 -8.80
N ARG A 183 8.46 0.07 -8.00
CA ARG A 183 9.25 0.61 -6.87
C ARG A 183 9.61 -0.47 -5.87
N THR A 184 8.66 -1.35 -5.55
CA THR A 184 8.87 -2.47 -4.63
C THR A 184 9.99 -3.38 -5.14
N HIS A 185 9.97 -3.74 -6.42
CA HIS A 185 11.03 -4.58 -7.01
C HIS A 185 12.39 -3.88 -7.04
N GLN A 186 12.43 -2.58 -7.36
CA GLN A 186 13.67 -1.80 -7.33
C GLN A 186 14.28 -1.78 -5.93
N ILE A 187 13.48 -1.44 -4.92
CA ILE A 187 13.92 -1.37 -3.52
C ILE A 187 14.33 -2.76 -3.03
N ALA A 188 13.57 -3.80 -3.37
CA ALA A 188 13.90 -5.17 -2.99
C ALA A 188 15.25 -5.64 -3.56
N GLY A 189 15.57 -5.25 -4.80
CA GLY A 189 16.89 -5.51 -5.41
C GLY A 189 18.02 -4.85 -4.62
N HIS A 190 17.85 -3.59 -4.20
CA HIS A 190 18.84 -2.88 -3.39
C HIS A 190 18.99 -3.42 -1.96
N LEU A 191 17.93 -4.03 -1.42
CA LEU A 191 17.92 -4.69 -0.10
C LEU A 191 18.49 -6.12 -0.13
N GLY A 192 19.08 -6.56 -1.26
CA GLY A 192 19.72 -7.88 -1.39
C GLY A 192 18.90 -8.91 -2.18
N GLY A 193 17.88 -8.47 -2.92
CA GLY A 193 17.14 -9.32 -3.85
C GLY A 193 17.96 -9.62 -5.10
N VAL A 194 17.71 -10.78 -5.72
CA VAL A 194 18.34 -11.12 -7.00
C VAL A 194 17.84 -10.14 -8.07
N MET A 195 18.72 -9.27 -8.57
CA MET A 195 18.47 -8.51 -9.80
C MET A 195 18.53 -9.50 -10.96
N ASN A 196 17.39 -10.08 -11.34
CA ASN A 196 17.33 -10.78 -12.62
C ASN A 196 17.45 -9.71 -13.71
N ALA A 197 18.64 -9.66 -14.33
CA ALA A 197 18.86 -8.95 -15.58
C ALA A 197 17.81 -9.45 -16.60
N VAL A 198 17.07 -8.50 -17.18
CA VAL A 198 16.24 -8.75 -18.36
C VAL A 198 17.16 -8.92 -19.55
#